data_AF-A0A6P0U6C9-F1
#
_entry.id   AF-A0A6P0U6C9-F1
#
_cell.length_a   1.000
_cell.length_b   1.000
_cell.length_c   1.000
_cell.angle_alpha   90.00
_cell.angle_beta   90.00
_cell.angle_gamma   90.00
#
_symmetry.space_group_name_H-M   'P 1'
#
loop_
_entity.id
_entity.type
_entity.pdbx_description
1 polymer ?
#
loop_
_entity_poly.entity_id
_entity_poly.type
_entity_poly.pdbx_seq_one_letter_code
_entity_poly.pdbx_strand_id
1 'polypeptide(L)'
;KRFIELCLDTEKNVWLMLHSGSRHIGDKLAQCHIDTAKELAKLADMKLPDLDLAYFVTGTPEFAAYWRDLQWAQNYARFNREVMMARFKRIVEKHLAGGKPTKPLLDVNCHHNYAEKEVHFGEEVYVTRKGAVRAKEEDYGIIPGSMGAKSFIVKGKGNHESYCSCSHGAGRMMSRTQAKKRFSVDDLVKQTDGVECRKDGGVIDEIPGAYKSIEEVINQQSDLVEVVATLKQVVCVKG
;
A
#
# COMPACT_ATOMS: atom_id res chain seq x y z
N LYS A 1 -3.91 4.85 -3.24
CA LYS A 1 -4.17 6.01 -2.33
C LYS A 1 -2.82 6.52 -1.84
N ARG A 2 -2.68 7.79 -1.42
CA ARG A 2 -1.42 8.33 -0.87
C ARG A 2 -1.75 9.23 0.33
N PHE A 3 -0.93 9.23 1.37
CA PHE A 3 -1.13 10.06 2.57
C PHE A 3 0.09 10.08 3.48
N ILE A 4 0.09 11.03 4.42
CA ILE A 4 0.92 11.05 5.62
C ILE A 4 -0.02 11.13 6.82
N GLU A 5 0.16 10.28 7.82
CA GLU A 5 -0.70 10.21 9.00
C GLU A 5 0.12 10.22 10.29
N LEU A 6 -0.36 10.99 11.28
CA LEU A 6 0.05 10.89 12.67
C LEU A 6 -1.02 10.06 13.36
N CYS A 7 -0.65 8.92 13.92
CA CYS A 7 -1.57 7.98 14.56
C CYS A 7 -1.22 7.76 16.02
N LEU A 8 -2.23 7.37 16.79
CA LEU A 8 -2.07 6.81 18.13
C LEU A 8 -2.48 5.34 18.10
N ASP A 9 -1.76 4.50 18.85
CA ASP A 9 -2.23 3.15 19.14
C ASP A 9 -3.10 3.09 20.41
N THR A 10 -3.49 1.88 20.81
CA THR A 10 -4.28 1.62 22.01
C THR A 10 -3.55 1.98 23.31
N GLU A 11 -2.23 2.04 23.29
CA GLU A 11 -1.35 2.41 24.41
C GLU A 11 -0.94 3.88 24.38
N LYS A 12 -1.46 4.66 23.42
CA LYS A 12 -1.14 6.08 23.17
C LYS A 12 0.29 6.32 22.70
N ASN A 13 0.99 5.31 22.18
CA ASN A 13 2.23 5.57 21.46
C ASN A 13 1.93 6.31 20.16
N VAL A 14 2.86 7.18 19.75
CA VAL A 14 2.76 7.98 18.54
C VAL A 14 3.39 7.24 17.37
N TRP A 15 2.63 7.07 16.30
CA TRP A 15 3.06 6.43 15.06
C TRP A 15 3.12 7.44 13.92
N LEU A 16 4.20 7.39 13.14
CA LEU A 16 4.35 8.15 11.91
C LEU A 16 4.12 7.21 10.73
N MET A 17 2.98 7.37 10.04
CA MET A 17 2.62 6.49 8.93
C MET A 17 2.66 7.24 7.60
N LEU A 18 3.21 6.59 6.58
CA LEU A 18 3.35 7.14 5.24
C LEU A 18 2.93 6.10 4.20
N HIS A 19 2.05 6.52 3.29
CA HIS A 19 1.67 5.71 2.13
C HIS A 19 2.00 6.44 0.83
N SER A 20 3.04 5.95 0.13
CA SER A 20 3.53 6.49 -1.13
C SER A 20 4.20 5.39 -1.96
N GLY A 21 4.42 5.66 -3.24
CA GLY A 21 5.02 4.73 -4.19
C GLY A 21 6.01 5.41 -5.12
N SER A 22 6.20 4.83 -6.31
CA SER A 22 7.14 5.27 -7.35
C SER A 22 6.71 6.51 -8.13
N ARG A 23 5.71 7.26 -7.64
CA ARG A 23 5.17 8.46 -8.30
C ARG A 23 4.75 8.17 -9.75
N HIS A 24 4.82 9.17 -10.62
CA HIS A 24 4.40 9.01 -12.02
C HIS A 24 5.40 8.22 -12.87
N ILE A 25 6.69 8.19 -12.49
CA ILE A 25 7.70 7.49 -13.27
C ILE A 25 7.46 5.98 -13.31
N GLY A 26 7.05 5.38 -12.18
CA GLY A 26 6.70 3.95 -12.17
C GLY A 26 5.47 3.61 -13.00
N ASP A 27 4.49 4.51 -13.06
CA ASP A 27 3.32 4.37 -13.93
C ASP A 27 3.73 4.42 -15.41
N LYS A 28 4.60 5.35 -15.80
CA LYS A 28 5.13 5.42 -17.17
C LYS A 28 5.90 4.18 -17.58
N LEU A 29 6.79 3.68 -16.72
CA LEU A 29 7.52 2.43 -16.97
C LEU A 29 6.55 1.25 -17.13
N ALA A 30 5.55 1.13 -16.25
CA ALA A 30 4.55 0.07 -16.34
C ALA A 30 3.77 0.12 -17.65
N GLN A 31 3.32 1.30 -18.10
CA GLN A 31 2.58 1.42 -19.36
C GLN A 31 3.42 1.02 -20.56
N CYS A 32 4.68 1.46 -20.65
CA CYS A 32 5.57 1.06 -21.74
C CYS A 32 5.68 -0.48 -21.82
N HIS A 33 5.90 -1.14 -20.69
CA HIS A 33 6.02 -2.61 -20.64
C HIS A 33 4.69 -3.33 -20.91
N ILE A 34 3.56 -2.79 -20.45
CA ILE A 34 2.22 -3.34 -20.73
C ILE A 34 1.93 -3.26 -22.24
N ASP A 35 2.23 -2.14 -22.89
CA ASP A 35 2.02 -1.96 -24.32
C ASP A 35 2.87 -2.96 -25.12
N THR A 36 4.16 -3.10 -24.78
CA THR A 36 5.03 -4.11 -25.40
C THR A 36 4.51 -5.54 -25.18
N ALA A 37 4.08 -5.90 -23.97
CA ALA A 37 3.54 -7.23 -23.69
C ALA A 37 2.28 -7.52 -24.53
N LYS A 38 1.39 -6.55 -24.68
CA LYS A 38 0.18 -6.67 -25.50
C LYS A 38 0.48 -6.81 -26.98
N GLU A 39 1.47 -6.09 -27.49
CA GLU A 39 1.91 -6.21 -28.89
C GLU A 39 2.51 -7.59 -29.16
N LEU A 40 3.39 -8.08 -28.28
CA LEU A 40 3.96 -9.43 -28.39
C LEU A 40 2.88 -10.51 -28.33
N ALA A 41 1.92 -10.37 -27.42
CA ALA A 41 0.80 -11.30 -27.31
C ALA A 41 -0.02 -11.40 -28.60
N LYS A 42 -0.25 -10.25 -29.28
CA LYS A 42 -0.92 -10.22 -30.58
C LYS A 42 -0.07 -10.84 -31.69
N LEU A 43 1.23 -10.53 -31.74
CA LEU A 43 2.15 -11.06 -32.75
C LEU A 43 2.31 -12.58 -32.64
N ALA A 44 2.31 -13.11 -31.43
CA ALA A 44 2.41 -14.54 -31.14
C ALA A 44 1.05 -15.26 -31.16
N ASP A 45 -0.05 -14.58 -31.54
CA ASP A 45 -1.42 -15.10 -31.52
C ASP A 45 -1.78 -15.81 -30.19
N MET A 46 -1.36 -15.21 -29.06
CA MET A 46 -1.58 -15.76 -27.74
C MET A 46 -3.06 -15.71 -27.37
N LYS A 47 -3.65 -16.87 -27.05
CA LYS A 47 -5.04 -16.97 -26.59
C LYS A 47 -5.14 -16.58 -25.12
N LEU A 48 -5.33 -15.29 -24.86
CA LEU A 48 -5.56 -14.74 -23.52
C LEU A 48 -7.06 -14.48 -23.28
N PRO A 49 -7.59 -14.72 -22.06
CA PRO A 49 -8.95 -14.31 -21.70
C PRO A 49 -9.16 -12.80 -21.81
N ASP A 50 -8.12 -12.02 -21.54
CA ASP A 50 -8.08 -10.57 -21.65
C ASP A 50 -6.65 -10.13 -22.03
N LEU A 51 -6.51 -9.12 -22.89
CA LEU A 51 -5.21 -8.55 -23.25
C LEU A 51 -4.51 -7.85 -22.08
N ASP A 52 -5.24 -7.42 -21.05
CA ASP A 52 -4.68 -6.90 -19.80
C ASP A 52 -3.94 -7.99 -18.97
N LEU A 53 -4.05 -9.26 -19.37
CA LEU A 53 -3.30 -10.39 -18.82
C LEU A 53 -2.06 -10.75 -19.64
N ALA A 54 -1.63 -9.89 -20.58
CA ALA A 54 -0.39 -10.08 -21.31
C ALA A 54 0.82 -10.13 -20.36
N TYR A 55 1.77 -11.00 -20.68
CA TYR A 55 2.94 -11.28 -19.83
C TYR A 55 4.20 -11.48 -20.68
N PHE A 56 5.35 -11.38 -20.02
CA PHE A 56 6.64 -11.71 -20.62
C PHE A 56 7.09 -13.12 -20.22
N VAL A 57 7.76 -13.81 -21.14
CA VAL A 57 8.39 -15.10 -20.87
C VAL A 57 9.79 -14.85 -20.28
N THR A 58 10.13 -15.56 -19.21
CA THR A 58 11.45 -15.44 -18.58
C THR A 58 12.56 -15.80 -19.57
N GLY A 59 13.67 -15.07 -19.52
CA GLY A 59 14.82 -15.29 -20.40
C GLY A 59 14.78 -14.53 -21.72
N THR A 60 13.69 -13.80 -22.04
CA THR A 60 13.67 -12.91 -23.20
C THR A 60 14.27 -11.53 -22.88
N PRO A 61 14.75 -10.78 -23.90
CA PRO A 61 15.21 -9.41 -23.71
C PRO A 61 14.16 -8.47 -23.10
N GLU A 62 12.88 -8.67 -23.45
CA GLU A 62 11.77 -7.84 -22.96
C GLU A 62 11.47 -8.13 -21.49
N PHE A 63 11.51 -9.40 -21.08
CA PHE A 63 11.44 -9.75 -19.65
C PHE A 63 12.60 -9.13 -18.88
N ALA A 64 13.83 -9.19 -19.40
CA ALA A 64 15.00 -8.60 -18.74
C ALA A 64 14.87 -7.07 -18.59
N ALA A 65 14.36 -6.38 -19.62
CA ALA A 65 14.09 -4.95 -19.58
C ALA A 65 12.99 -4.60 -18.56
N TYR A 66 11.86 -5.32 -18.60
CA TYR A 66 10.76 -5.19 -17.63
C TYR A 66 11.26 -5.39 -16.19
N TRP A 67 11.98 -6.48 -15.95
CA TRP A 67 12.46 -6.84 -14.63
C TRP A 67 13.41 -5.79 -14.07
N ARG A 68 14.38 -5.32 -14.88
CA ARG A 68 15.29 -4.23 -14.50
C ARG A 68 14.53 -2.97 -14.10
N ASP A 69 13.59 -2.53 -14.92
CA ASP A 69 12.86 -1.28 -14.70
C ASP A 69 11.89 -1.39 -13.51
N LEU A 70 11.29 -2.57 -13.30
CA LEU A 70 10.50 -2.88 -12.11
C LEU A 70 11.35 -2.78 -10.84
N GLN A 71 12.50 -3.44 -10.80
CA GLN A 71 13.40 -3.40 -9.64
C GLN A 71 13.87 -1.96 -9.36
N TRP A 72 14.18 -1.19 -10.40
CA TRP A 72 14.50 0.23 -10.27
C TRP A 72 13.33 1.02 -9.68
N ALA A 73 12.11 0.82 -10.17
CA ALA A 73 10.92 1.51 -9.68
C ALA A 73 10.61 1.17 -8.21
N GLN A 74 10.85 -0.08 -7.80
CA GLN A 74 10.73 -0.53 -6.40
C GLN A 74 11.75 0.19 -5.51
N ASN A 75 13.02 0.25 -5.92
CA ASN A 75 14.06 0.97 -5.19
C ASN A 75 13.77 2.47 -5.10
N TYR A 76 13.33 3.08 -6.21
CA TYR A 76 12.90 4.47 -6.22
C TYR A 76 11.74 4.72 -5.24
N ALA A 77 10.74 3.82 -5.21
CA ALA A 77 9.62 3.95 -4.28
C ALA A 77 10.06 3.86 -2.81
N ARG A 78 11.00 2.96 -2.49
CA ARG A 78 11.58 2.82 -1.15
C ARG A 78 12.33 4.09 -0.75
N PHE A 79 13.25 4.55 -1.59
CA PHE A 79 14.04 5.76 -1.33
C PHE A 79 13.16 7.01 -1.20
N ASN A 80 12.13 7.13 -2.05
CA ASN A 80 11.15 8.19 -1.93
C ASN A 80 10.44 8.17 -0.56
N ARG A 81 10.05 6.99 -0.05
CA ARG A 81 9.46 6.87 1.29
C ARG A 81 10.44 7.22 2.39
N GLU A 82 11.69 6.80 2.30
CA GLU A 82 12.75 7.13 3.28
C GLU A 82 12.95 8.65 3.39
N VAL A 83 13.08 9.35 2.25
CA VAL A 83 13.24 10.82 2.23
C VAL A 83 12.00 11.51 2.80
N MET A 84 10.79 11.06 2.43
CA MET A 84 9.54 11.62 2.94
C MET A 84 9.39 11.39 4.45
N MET A 85 9.71 10.18 4.94
CA MET A 85 9.62 9.83 6.36
C MET A 85 10.64 10.60 7.19
N ALA A 86 11.89 10.75 6.73
CA ALA A 86 12.89 11.56 7.39
C ALA A 86 12.45 13.02 7.54
N ARG A 87 11.83 13.60 6.51
CA ARG A 87 11.26 14.95 6.57
C ARG A 87 10.09 15.04 7.54
N PHE A 88 9.19 14.06 7.51
CA PHE A 88 8.04 14.01 8.41
C PHE A 88 8.48 13.91 9.88
N LYS A 89 9.40 12.98 10.18
CA LYS A 89 10.02 12.83 11.50
C LYS A 89 10.63 14.13 12.00
N ARG A 90 11.40 14.83 11.16
CA ARG A 90 12.01 16.12 11.54
C ARG A 90 10.98 17.20 11.88
N ILE A 91 9.85 17.23 11.18
CA ILE A 91 8.74 18.16 11.47
C ILE A 91 8.13 17.84 12.83
N VAL A 92 7.87 16.56 13.09
CA VAL A 92 7.35 16.09 14.38
C VAL A 92 8.32 16.40 15.52
N GLU A 93 9.61 16.11 15.35
CA GLU A 93 10.64 16.42 16.35
C GLU A 93 10.69 17.91 16.67
N LYS A 94 10.70 18.76 15.64
CA LYS A 94 10.72 20.22 15.80
C LYS A 94 9.52 20.74 16.59
N HIS A 95 8.31 20.29 16.26
CA HIS A 95 7.09 20.88 16.78
C HIS A 95 6.52 20.18 18.02
N LEU A 96 6.80 18.88 18.20
CA LEU A 96 6.20 18.05 19.26
C LEU A 96 7.23 17.46 20.23
N ALA A 97 8.51 17.38 19.85
CA ALA A 97 9.59 16.86 20.72
C ALA A 97 10.60 17.94 21.15
N GLY A 98 10.24 19.23 21.04
CA GLY A 98 11.12 20.34 21.40
C GLY A 98 12.42 20.41 20.60
N GLY A 99 12.42 19.88 19.37
CA GLY A 99 13.59 19.81 18.50
C GLY A 99 14.55 18.66 18.79
N LYS A 100 14.25 17.79 19.76
CA LYS A 100 15.13 16.66 20.12
C LYS A 100 14.96 15.50 19.13
N PRO A 101 16.06 14.86 18.68
CA PRO A 101 15.98 13.64 17.90
C PRO A 101 15.25 12.53 18.68
N THR A 102 14.41 11.80 17.97
CA THR A 102 13.66 10.65 18.48
C THR A 102 14.19 9.37 17.84
N LYS A 103 14.06 8.23 18.53
CA LYS A 103 14.34 6.91 17.97
C LYS A 103 13.03 6.13 17.90
N PRO A 104 12.64 5.57 16.75
CA PRO A 104 11.44 4.74 16.67
C PRO A 104 11.61 3.48 17.53
N LEU A 105 10.53 3.08 18.22
CA LEU A 105 10.48 1.80 18.93
C LEU A 105 10.36 0.63 17.95
N LEU A 106 9.62 0.83 16.86
CA LEU A 106 9.48 -0.07 15.73
C LEU A 106 9.51 0.72 14.42
N ASP A 107 10.20 0.19 13.42
CA ASP A 107 10.16 0.71 12.04
C ASP A 107 9.63 -0.39 11.13
N VAL A 108 8.68 -0.05 10.26
CA VAL A 108 8.02 -0.97 9.34
C VAL A 108 8.00 -0.34 7.96
N ASN A 109 8.51 -1.07 6.96
CA ASN A 109 8.49 -0.63 5.57
C ASN A 109 8.16 -1.81 4.66
N CYS A 110 7.05 -1.71 3.94
CA CYS A 110 6.58 -2.76 3.06
C CYS A 110 6.17 -2.21 1.68
N HIS A 111 6.28 -3.08 0.67
CA HIS A 111 5.70 -2.86 -0.65
C HIS A 111 4.37 -3.59 -0.75
N HIS A 112 3.47 -3.09 -1.63
CA HIS A 112 2.19 -3.78 -1.91
C HIS A 112 1.83 -3.90 -3.39
N ASN A 113 2.62 -3.26 -4.26
CA ASN A 113 2.57 -3.42 -5.72
C ASN A 113 4.00 -3.64 -6.20
N TYR A 114 4.39 -4.90 -6.37
CA TYR A 114 5.77 -5.29 -6.61
C TYR A 114 5.82 -6.76 -7.07
N ALA A 115 6.96 -7.18 -7.63
CA ALA A 115 7.25 -8.59 -7.86
C ALA A 115 8.68 -8.93 -7.42
N GLU A 116 8.82 -10.11 -6.83
CA GLU A 116 10.09 -10.62 -6.30
C GLU A 116 10.29 -12.08 -6.73
N LYS A 117 11.56 -12.46 -6.90
CA LYS A 117 11.94 -13.87 -7.07
C LYS A 117 12.04 -14.49 -5.69
N GLU A 118 11.26 -15.53 -5.43
CA GLU A 118 11.14 -16.18 -4.13
C GLU A 118 11.24 -17.71 -4.30
N VAL A 119 11.55 -18.40 -3.21
CA VAL A 119 11.50 -19.87 -3.17
C VAL A 119 10.25 -20.29 -2.41
N HIS A 120 9.37 -21.03 -3.09
CA HIS A 120 8.16 -21.60 -2.51
C HIS A 120 7.99 -23.02 -3.04
N PHE A 121 7.56 -23.96 -2.19
CA PHE A 121 7.33 -25.35 -2.56
C PHE A 121 8.54 -26.04 -3.23
N GLY A 122 9.76 -25.60 -2.91
CA GLY A 122 11.00 -26.14 -3.48
C GLY A 122 11.40 -25.56 -4.84
N GLU A 123 10.65 -24.59 -5.37
CA GLU A 123 10.91 -23.98 -6.68
C GLU A 123 11.18 -22.48 -6.58
N GLU A 124 12.00 -21.98 -7.49
CA GLU A 124 12.19 -20.54 -7.69
C GLU A 124 11.05 -19.97 -8.55
N VAL A 125 10.26 -19.07 -7.97
CA VAL A 125 9.07 -18.49 -8.61
C VAL A 125 9.10 -16.96 -8.56
N TYR A 126 8.42 -16.32 -9.50
CA TYR A 126 8.18 -14.87 -9.48
C TYR A 126 6.84 -14.57 -8.82
N VAL A 127 6.86 -14.10 -7.58
CA VAL A 127 5.63 -13.75 -6.85
C VAL A 127 5.27 -12.31 -7.16
N THR A 128 4.15 -12.12 -7.86
CA THR A 128 3.60 -10.79 -8.15
C THR A 128 2.52 -10.44 -7.12
N ARG A 129 2.73 -9.33 -6.40
CA ARG A 129 1.77 -8.81 -5.43
C ARG A 129 1.20 -7.49 -5.92
N LYS A 130 -0.12 -7.42 -6.07
CA LYS A 130 -0.86 -6.21 -6.44
C LYS A 130 -1.96 -5.97 -5.41
N GLY A 131 -1.74 -5.02 -4.51
CA GLY A 131 -2.58 -4.81 -3.33
C GLY A 131 -2.39 -5.85 -2.23
N ALA A 132 -1.23 -6.52 -2.18
CA ALA A 132 -0.89 -7.54 -1.19
C ALA A 132 0.53 -7.32 -0.65
N VAL A 133 0.78 -7.68 0.60
CA VAL A 133 2.05 -7.48 1.30
C VAL A 133 2.65 -8.84 1.65
N ARG A 134 3.98 -8.97 1.66
CA ARG A 134 4.64 -10.18 2.17
C ARG A 134 4.51 -10.27 3.69
N ALA A 135 4.30 -11.49 4.17
CA ALA A 135 3.92 -11.82 5.54
C ALA A 135 4.60 -13.14 5.98
N LYS A 136 5.94 -13.23 5.88
CA LYS A 136 6.71 -14.27 6.57
C LYS A 136 6.71 -14.03 8.09
N GLU A 137 7.12 -15.02 8.87
CA GLU A 137 7.08 -14.96 10.34
C GLU A 137 7.85 -13.76 10.91
N GLU A 138 8.97 -13.39 10.30
CA GLU A 138 9.77 -12.22 10.67
C GLU A 138 9.30 -10.89 10.08
N ASP A 139 8.36 -10.91 9.12
CA ASP A 139 7.95 -9.69 8.42
C ASP A 139 6.90 -8.92 9.22
N TYR A 140 7.14 -7.62 9.38
CA TYR A 140 6.12 -6.67 9.80
C TYR A 140 5.45 -6.03 8.57
N GLY A 141 4.13 -5.92 8.62
CA GLY A 141 3.30 -5.32 7.58
C GLY A 141 2.48 -4.15 8.09
N ILE A 142 2.01 -3.33 7.14
CA ILE A 142 1.10 -2.22 7.41
C ILE A 142 -0.17 -2.46 6.60
N ILE A 143 -1.31 -2.54 7.26
CA ILE A 143 -2.64 -2.67 6.65
C ILE A 143 -3.41 -1.37 6.90
N PRO A 144 -3.23 -0.33 6.06
CA PRO A 144 -3.95 0.92 6.20
C PRO A 144 -5.45 0.80 5.97
N GLY A 145 -6.21 1.47 6.83
CA GLY A 145 -7.61 1.77 6.62
C GLY A 145 -7.84 2.93 5.66
N SER A 146 -9.10 3.37 5.58
CA SER A 146 -9.46 4.64 4.98
C SER A 146 -9.22 5.80 5.93
N MET A 147 -9.33 7.04 5.42
CA MET A 147 -9.39 8.23 6.26
C MET A 147 -10.51 8.05 7.29
N GLY A 148 -10.27 8.41 8.55
CA GLY A 148 -11.21 8.13 9.66
C GLY A 148 -11.29 6.68 10.17
N ALA A 149 -10.84 5.65 9.46
CA ALA A 149 -10.89 4.26 9.92
C ALA A 149 -9.60 3.81 10.65
N LYS A 150 -9.64 2.69 11.37
CA LYS A 150 -8.43 2.11 11.98
C LYS A 150 -7.44 1.64 10.92
N SER A 151 -6.15 1.62 11.27
CA SER A 151 -5.09 0.95 10.52
C SER A 151 -4.38 -0.05 11.42
N PHE A 152 -3.69 -1.04 10.85
CA PHE A 152 -3.07 -2.10 11.64
C PHE A 152 -1.60 -2.26 11.28
N ILE A 153 -0.78 -2.42 12.31
CA ILE A 153 0.56 -3.01 12.19
C ILE A 153 0.40 -4.49 12.47
N VAL A 154 0.93 -5.31 11.58
CA VAL A 154 0.77 -6.76 11.65
C VAL A 154 2.12 -7.45 11.56
N LYS A 155 2.18 -8.69 12.05
CA LYS A 155 3.31 -9.60 11.86
C LYS A 155 2.83 -10.81 11.06
N GLY A 156 3.63 -11.25 10.08
CA GLY A 156 3.27 -12.40 9.27
C GLY A 156 3.26 -13.71 10.05
N LYS A 157 2.45 -14.67 9.59
CA LYS A 157 2.43 -16.06 10.10
C LYS A 157 3.12 -17.05 9.16
N GLY A 158 3.66 -16.58 8.03
CA GLY A 158 4.39 -17.45 7.11
C GLY A 158 3.55 -18.47 6.35
N ASN A 159 2.23 -18.29 6.25
CA ASN A 159 1.36 -19.25 5.55
C ASN A 159 1.84 -19.48 4.10
N HIS A 160 2.25 -20.70 3.79
CA HIS A 160 2.78 -21.07 2.48
C HIS A 160 1.70 -21.10 1.39
N GLU A 161 0.44 -21.41 1.72
CA GLU A 161 -0.65 -21.43 0.75
C GLU A 161 -0.94 -20.04 0.16
N SER A 162 -0.59 -18.98 0.90
CA SER A 162 -0.69 -17.60 0.41
C SER A 162 0.61 -17.06 -0.17
N TYR A 163 1.61 -17.91 -0.44
CA TYR A 163 2.98 -17.50 -0.80
C TYR A 163 3.54 -16.50 0.22
N CYS A 164 3.27 -16.76 1.49
CA CYS A 164 3.58 -15.90 2.62
C CYS A 164 3.14 -14.45 2.37
N SER A 165 1.86 -14.25 2.02
CA SER A 165 1.30 -12.93 1.70
C SER A 165 0.03 -12.66 2.49
N CYS A 166 -0.30 -11.37 2.67
CA CYS A 166 -1.52 -10.88 3.27
C CYS A 166 -2.07 -9.67 2.52
N SER A 167 -3.22 -9.16 2.94
CA SER A 167 -3.83 -7.97 2.30
C SER A 167 -3.04 -6.68 2.60
N HIS A 168 -3.15 -5.70 1.71
CA HIS A 168 -2.61 -4.35 1.96
C HIS A 168 -3.62 -3.38 2.61
N GLY A 169 -4.92 -3.68 2.60
CA GLY A 169 -5.91 -2.75 3.16
C GLY A 169 -7.33 -3.12 2.79
N ALA A 170 -8.29 -2.29 3.22
CA ALA A 170 -9.73 -2.58 3.08
C ALA A 170 -10.19 -2.80 1.63
N GLY A 171 -9.55 -2.15 0.65
CA GLY A 171 -10.06 -2.09 -0.71
C GLY A 171 -11.31 -1.22 -0.83
N ARG A 172 -11.60 -0.75 -2.04
CA ARG A 172 -12.76 0.11 -2.30
C ARG A 172 -14.01 -0.74 -2.53
N MET A 173 -15.15 -0.32 -1.99
CA MET A 173 -16.46 -0.89 -2.34
C MET A 173 -17.08 -0.22 -3.56
N MET A 174 -16.67 1.00 -3.87
CA MET A 174 -17.22 1.78 -4.97
C MET A 174 -16.18 2.63 -5.70
N SER A 175 -16.48 2.97 -6.94
CA SER A 175 -15.63 3.85 -7.75
C SER A 175 -15.53 5.25 -7.13
N ARG A 176 -14.51 6.01 -7.53
CA ARG A 176 -14.35 7.40 -7.09
C ARG A 176 -15.54 8.26 -7.53
N THR A 177 -15.97 8.07 -8.76
CA THR A 177 -17.12 8.78 -9.34
C THR A 177 -18.41 8.48 -8.58
N GLN A 178 -18.63 7.21 -8.19
CA GLN A 178 -19.79 6.84 -7.41
C GLN A 178 -19.75 7.41 -5.99
N ALA A 179 -18.57 7.40 -5.34
CA ALA A 179 -18.41 8.02 -4.03
C ALA A 179 -18.73 9.52 -4.06
N LYS A 180 -18.24 10.25 -5.06
CA LYS A 180 -18.53 11.70 -5.26
C LYS A 180 -20.01 12.01 -5.49
N LYS A 181 -20.75 11.08 -6.09
CA LYS A 181 -22.20 11.22 -6.31
C LYS A 181 -23.02 10.89 -5.08
N ARG A 182 -22.52 9.99 -4.21
CA ARG A 182 -23.26 9.43 -3.08
C ARG A 182 -23.07 10.22 -1.79
N PHE A 183 -21.90 10.81 -1.58
CA PHE A 183 -21.54 11.44 -0.31
C PHE A 183 -21.36 12.95 -0.46
N SER A 184 -21.70 13.66 0.61
CA SER A 184 -21.54 15.10 0.77
C SER A 184 -20.28 15.45 1.58
N VAL A 185 -19.98 16.75 1.65
CA VAL A 185 -18.93 17.25 2.57
C VAL A 185 -19.34 17.04 4.02
N ASP A 186 -20.62 17.16 4.36
CA ASP A 186 -21.10 16.95 5.74
C ASP A 186 -20.93 15.49 6.17
N ASP A 187 -21.16 14.54 5.26
CA ASP A 187 -20.85 13.12 5.49
C ASP A 187 -19.36 12.93 5.77
N LEU A 188 -18.49 13.63 5.01
CA LEU A 188 -17.06 13.57 5.20
C LEU A 188 -16.67 14.09 6.59
N VAL A 189 -17.16 15.27 6.97
CA VAL A 189 -16.92 15.89 8.29
C VAL A 189 -17.35 14.93 9.40
N LYS A 190 -18.56 14.36 9.29
CA LYS A 190 -19.11 13.45 10.29
C LYS A 190 -18.30 12.16 10.42
N GLN A 191 -17.89 11.56 9.29
CA GLN A 191 -17.18 10.28 9.34
C GLN A 191 -15.68 10.42 9.64
N THR A 192 -15.12 11.64 9.57
CA THR A 192 -13.75 11.95 10.00
C THR A 192 -13.69 12.75 11.29
N ASP A 193 -14.77 12.72 12.08
CA ASP A 193 -14.78 13.31 13.40
C ASP A 193 -13.65 12.76 14.28
N GLY A 194 -13.03 13.66 15.05
CA GLY A 194 -11.81 13.36 15.83
C GLY A 194 -10.53 13.20 15.01
N VAL A 195 -10.55 13.42 13.69
CA VAL A 195 -9.35 13.43 12.83
C VAL A 195 -9.18 14.79 12.18
N GLU A 196 -8.00 15.39 12.36
CA GLU A 196 -7.61 16.61 11.66
C GLU A 196 -7.19 16.26 10.24
N CYS A 197 -8.01 16.61 9.26
CA CYS A 197 -7.78 16.29 7.86
C CYS A 197 -8.47 17.31 6.94
N ARG A 198 -8.09 17.29 5.67
CA ARG A 198 -8.80 18.03 4.62
C ARG A 198 -10.26 17.56 4.56
N LYS A 199 -11.20 18.51 4.52
CA LYS A 199 -12.66 18.27 4.56
C LYS A 199 -13.39 19.00 3.43
N ASP A 200 -12.81 18.98 2.23
CA ASP A 200 -13.40 19.63 1.04
C ASP A 200 -13.75 18.63 -0.08
N GLY A 201 -14.41 19.13 -1.13
CA GLY A 201 -14.85 18.33 -2.28
C GLY A 201 -13.74 17.54 -3.00
N GLY A 202 -12.48 17.94 -2.83
CA GLY A 202 -11.32 17.29 -3.44
C GLY A 202 -10.98 15.93 -2.83
N VAL A 203 -11.52 15.61 -1.65
CA VAL A 203 -11.22 14.35 -0.92
C VAL A 203 -12.46 13.50 -0.62
N ILE A 204 -13.63 13.88 -1.13
CA ILE A 204 -14.88 13.11 -0.97
C ILE A 204 -14.75 11.67 -1.51
N ASP A 205 -13.99 11.46 -2.59
CA ASP A 205 -13.80 10.12 -3.14
C ASP A 205 -13.00 9.19 -2.22
N GLU A 206 -12.38 9.72 -1.17
CA GLU A 206 -11.55 9.02 -0.21
C GLU A 206 -12.23 8.85 1.17
N ILE A 207 -13.51 9.22 1.28
CA ILE A 207 -14.36 9.09 2.48
C ILE A 207 -14.40 7.63 3.00
N PRO A 208 -14.38 7.40 4.33
CA PRO A 208 -14.42 6.05 4.89
C PRO A 208 -15.56 5.17 4.36
N GLY A 209 -16.77 5.69 4.19
CA GLY A 209 -17.90 4.94 3.61
C GLY A 209 -17.71 4.41 2.18
N ALA A 210 -16.63 4.78 1.47
CA ALA A 210 -16.28 4.24 0.16
C ALA A 210 -15.45 2.93 0.22
N TYR A 211 -15.05 2.50 1.42
CA TYR A 211 -14.16 1.37 1.67
C TYR A 211 -14.86 0.23 2.41
N LYS A 212 -14.36 -1.01 2.24
CA LYS A 212 -14.83 -2.15 3.04
C LYS A 212 -14.48 -1.91 4.51
N SER A 213 -15.11 -2.67 5.41
CA SER A 213 -14.70 -2.69 6.80
C SER A 213 -13.26 -3.24 6.90
N ILE A 214 -12.35 -2.42 7.43
CA ILE A 214 -10.98 -2.85 7.66
C ILE A 214 -10.92 -3.99 8.70
N GLU A 215 -11.85 -4.00 9.66
CA GLU A 215 -11.93 -5.02 10.69
C GLU A 215 -12.36 -6.37 10.10
N GLU A 216 -13.29 -6.36 9.14
CA GLU A 216 -13.67 -7.57 8.41
C GLU A 216 -12.49 -8.14 7.62
N VAL A 217 -11.74 -7.26 6.94
CA VAL A 217 -10.53 -7.66 6.20
C VAL A 217 -9.48 -8.26 7.14
N ILE A 218 -9.27 -7.71 8.33
CA ILE A 218 -8.36 -8.29 9.34
C ILE A 218 -8.85 -9.65 9.83
N ASN A 219 -10.14 -9.80 10.11
CA ASN A 219 -10.70 -11.06 10.60
C ASN A 219 -10.59 -12.20 9.55
N GLN A 220 -10.75 -11.87 8.27
CA GLN A 220 -10.67 -12.82 7.15
C GLN A 220 -9.26 -13.33 6.84
N GLN A 221 -8.22 -12.77 7.45
CA GLN A 221 -6.81 -13.15 7.25
C GLN A 221 -6.12 -13.50 8.57
N SER A 222 -6.90 -13.92 9.57
CA SER A 222 -6.41 -14.27 10.91
C SER A 222 -5.45 -15.46 10.91
N ASP A 223 -5.43 -16.27 9.86
CA ASP A 223 -4.46 -17.33 9.58
C ASP A 223 -3.16 -16.83 8.91
N LEU A 224 -3.19 -15.64 8.30
CA LEU A 224 -2.04 -15.08 7.55
C LEU A 224 -1.18 -14.13 8.40
N VAL A 225 -1.80 -13.42 9.35
CA VAL A 225 -1.13 -12.39 10.16
C VAL A 225 -1.62 -12.35 11.60
N GLU A 226 -0.79 -11.81 12.47
CA GLU A 226 -1.11 -11.40 13.84
C GLU A 226 -1.15 -9.87 13.92
N VAL A 227 -2.12 -9.31 14.63
CA VAL A 227 -2.19 -7.85 14.88
C VAL A 227 -1.24 -7.48 16.01
N VAL A 228 -0.26 -6.63 15.69
CA VAL A 228 0.74 -6.11 16.64
C VAL A 228 0.28 -4.79 17.25
N ALA A 229 -0.30 -3.90 16.44
CA ALA A 229 -0.84 -2.63 16.92
C ALA A 229 -2.07 -2.22 16.11
N THR A 230 -3.06 -1.65 16.81
CA THR A 230 -4.23 -1.00 16.18
C THR A 230 -4.07 0.50 16.27
N LEU A 231 -4.06 1.17 15.13
CA LEU A 231 -3.79 2.58 14.98
C LEU A 231 -5.07 3.36 14.66
N LYS A 232 -5.18 4.56 15.22
CA LYS A 232 -6.17 5.58 14.85
C LYS A 232 -5.45 6.88 14.57
N GLN A 233 -5.61 7.41 13.36
CA GLN A 233 -5.09 8.71 12.98
C GLN A 233 -5.72 9.83 13.82
N VAL A 234 -4.88 10.78 14.22
CA VAL A 234 -5.27 12.09 14.76
C VAL A 234 -5.05 13.19 13.73
N VAL A 235 -4.09 13.00 12.81
CA VAL A 235 -3.85 13.89 11.67
C VAL A 235 -3.73 13.06 10.40
N CYS A 236 -4.41 13.47 9.32
CA CYS A 236 -4.29 12.87 7.99
C CYS A 236 -4.07 13.95 6.92
N VAL A 237 -2.89 13.91 6.31
CA VAL A 237 -2.51 14.80 5.20
C VAL A 237 -2.60 14.03 3.90
N LYS A 238 -3.42 14.53 2.98
CA LYS A 238 -3.58 14.00 1.61
C LYS A 238 -3.30 15.11 0.61
N GLY A 239 -2.60 14.74 -0.47
CA GLY A 239 -2.45 15.58 -1.65
C GLY A 239 -3.51 15.29 -2.69
#